data_AF-A0A3B1JGT3-F1
#
_entry.id   AF-A0A3B1JGT3-F1
#
_cell.length_a   1.000
_cell.length_b   1.000
_cell.length_c   1.000
_cell.angle_alpha   90.00
_cell.angle_beta   90.00
_cell.angle_gamma   90.00
#
_symmetry.space_group_name_H-M   'P 1'
#
loop_
_entity.id
_entity.type
_entity.pdbx_description
1 polymer ?
#
loop_
_entity_poly.entity_id
_entity_poly.type
_entity_poly.pdbx_seq_one_letter_code
_entity_poly.pdbx_strand_id
1 'polypeptide(L)'
;LVQLHLTCKDCKVIRCHFRSSEQAQDWLRRLNSVVRPPARLDELFAFAFHSCSATLPAERDLHEEICHAGEHVRGRFKGEVQRMGFSNHSAWRISDINNNFRLCATYPEQLLVPSWVTDKELENVASFRSWKRIPAVVYRHQSTGAVIGRCGQPEVSWWGWRNADDEHLVQSIAKACTMDPAAIKPLTEPPMTPSQKLLILDARSYAAAVANRAKGGGCECPEYYPNCEVMFMGMANIHSIRRSFQCLRALCAQVPDPANWLSALEGTKWLQHLSLLLKASLLVVNAVDRDRRPVLVHCSDGWDRTPQIVALAKLQLDPYYRTMEVSRHAQTCTV
;
A
#
# COMPACT_ATOMS: atom_id res chain seq x y z
N LEU A 1 -12.43 -39.87 -23.40
CA LEU A 1 -11.25 -39.04 -23.03
C LEU A 1 -11.53 -38.36 -21.71
N VAL A 2 -10.62 -38.43 -20.75
CA VAL A 2 -10.75 -37.73 -19.46
C VAL A 2 -10.05 -36.37 -19.56
N GLN A 3 -10.67 -35.33 -19.03
CA GLN A 3 -10.11 -33.97 -19.06
C GLN A 3 -9.71 -33.51 -17.66
N LEU A 4 -8.55 -32.86 -17.57
CA LEU A 4 -8.14 -32.09 -16.40
C LEU A 4 -8.13 -30.61 -16.75
N HIS A 5 -8.77 -29.78 -15.94
CA HIS A 5 -8.82 -28.33 -16.12
C HIS A 5 -7.95 -27.66 -15.07
N LEU A 6 -6.88 -27.00 -15.51
CA LEU A 6 -5.98 -26.22 -14.66
C LEU A 6 -6.40 -24.76 -14.74
N THR A 7 -6.89 -24.22 -13.63
CA THR A 7 -7.28 -22.81 -13.54
C THR A 7 -6.14 -22.01 -12.93
N CYS A 8 -5.50 -21.16 -13.72
CA CYS A 8 -4.31 -20.44 -13.34
C CYS A 8 -4.64 -19.07 -12.68
N LYS A 9 -3.65 -18.51 -11.99
CA LYS A 9 -3.75 -17.19 -11.35
C LYS A 9 -3.75 -16.03 -12.37
N ASP A 10 -3.21 -16.25 -13.57
CA ASP A 10 -3.13 -15.31 -14.69
C ASP A 10 -4.37 -15.34 -15.61
N CYS A 11 -5.52 -15.76 -15.06
CA CYS A 11 -6.80 -15.91 -15.76
C CYS A 11 -6.84 -16.94 -16.89
N LYS A 12 -5.79 -17.74 -17.09
CA LYS A 12 -5.80 -18.82 -18.10
C LYS A 12 -6.47 -20.08 -17.56
N VAL A 13 -7.11 -20.81 -18.45
CA VAL A 13 -7.59 -22.18 -18.20
C VAL A 13 -6.90 -23.11 -19.19
N ILE A 14 -6.07 -24.01 -18.68
CA ILE A 14 -5.37 -25.03 -19.48
C ILE A 14 -6.19 -26.32 -19.41
N ARG A 15 -6.55 -26.88 -20.57
CA ARG A 15 -7.32 -28.13 -20.67
C ARG A 15 -6.41 -29.25 -21.17
N CYS A 16 -6.13 -30.22 -20.30
CA CYS A 16 -5.31 -31.38 -20.62
C CYS A 16 -6.20 -32.59 -20.89
N HIS A 17 -5.94 -33.29 -21.99
CA HIS A 17 -6.66 -34.52 -22.35
C HIS A 17 -5.81 -35.74 -22.02
N PHE A 18 -6.43 -36.71 -21.35
CA PHE A 18 -5.80 -37.96 -20.97
C PHE A 18 -6.50 -39.16 -21.60
N ARG A 19 -5.71 -40.20 -21.90
CA ARG A 19 -6.19 -41.44 -22.51
C ARG A 19 -7.04 -42.27 -21.54
N SER A 20 -6.76 -42.20 -20.25
CA SER A 20 -7.49 -42.93 -19.20
C SER A 20 -7.66 -42.10 -17.92
N SER A 21 -8.55 -42.55 -17.03
CA SER A 21 -8.80 -41.91 -15.73
C SER A 21 -7.60 -42.05 -14.80
N GLU A 22 -6.90 -43.16 -14.85
CA GLU A 22 -5.72 -43.45 -14.01
C GLU A 22 -4.60 -42.45 -14.31
N GLN A 23 -4.34 -42.15 -15.59
CA GLN A 23 -3.36 -41.13 -15.97
C GLN A 23 -3.76 -39.74 -15.48
N ALA A 24 -5.04 -39.37 -15.65
CA ALA A 24 -5.54 -38.07 -15.19
C ALA A 24 -5.41 -37.92 -13.66
N GLN A 25 -5.73 -38.97 -12.90
CA GLN A 25 -5.59 -39.00 -11.44
C GLN A 25 -4.13 -38.95 -10.98
N ASP A 26 -3.21 -39.63 -11.68
CA ASP A 26 -1.78 -39.55 -11.39
C ASP A 26 -1.26 -38.12 -11.55
N TRP A 27 -1.58 -37.46 -12.67
CA TRP A 27 -1.21 -36.07 -12.89
C TRP A 27 -1.87 -35.11 -11.91
N LEU A 28 -3.13 -35.31 -11.55
CA LEU A 28 -3.82 -34.51 -10.53
C LEU A 28 -3.10 -34.60 -9.17
N ARG A 29 -2.69 -35.80 -8.75
CA ARG A 29 -1.92 -36.00 -7.51
C ARG A 29 -0.58 -35.27 -7.55
N ARG A 30 0.17 -35.40 -8.65
CA ARG A 30 1.46 -34.71 -8.84
C ARG A 30 1.30 -33.20 -8.79
N LEU A 31 0.35 -32.66 -9.54
CA LEU A 31 0.06 -31.22 -9.56
C LEU A 31 -0.33 -30.70 -8.18
N ASN A 32 -1.24 -31.38 -7.47
CA ASN A 32 -1.63 -30.99 -6.11
C ASN A 32 -0.44 -30.99 -5.13
N SER A 33 0.51 -31.92 -5.32
CA SER A 33 1.72 -31.98 -4.47
C SER A 33 2.68 -30.80 -4.66
N VAL A 34 2.72 -30.20 -5.86
CA VAL A 34 3.61 -29.08 -6.19
C VAL A 34 2.97 -27.70 -6.06
N VAL A 35 1.63 -27.58 -6.19
CA VAL A 35 0.93 -26.28 -6.07
C VAL A 35 0.50 -25.95 -4.65
N ARG A 36 0.60 -26.90 -3.70
CA ARG A 36 0.32 -26.63 -2.29
C ARG A 36 1.32 -25.60 -1.75
N PRO A 37 0.89 -24.72 -0.83
CA PRO A 37 1.83 -23.87 -0.10
C PRO A 37 2.93 -24.73 0.52
N PRO A 38 4.22 -24.40 0.33
CA PRO A 38 5.31 -25.17 0.93
C PRO A 38 5.26 -25.07 2.45
N ALA A 39 5.74 -26.11 3.14
CA ALA A 39 5.77 -26.14 4.59
C ALA A 39 6.89 -25.25 5.15
N ARG A 40 7.96 -25.09 4.37
CA ARG A 40 9.14 -24.29 4.71
C ARG A 40 9.49 -23.35 3.57
N LEU A 41 10.05 -22.19 3.87
CA LEU A 41 10.37 -21.19 2.84
C LEU A 41 11.39 -21.72 1.82
N ASP A 42 12.38 -22.49 2.28
CA ASP A 42 13.45 -23.08 1.45
C ASP A 42 12.94 -24.12 0.43
N GLU A 43 11.68 -24.56 0.53
CA GLU A 43 11.04 -25.44 -0.46
C GLU A 43 10.48 -24.65 -1.66
N LEU A 44 10.45 -23.32 -1.61
CA LEU A 44 10.08 -22.51 -2.77
C LEU A 44 11.11 -22.70 -3.88
N PHE A 45 10.63 -22.80 -5.12
CA PHE A 45 11.49 -22.89 -6.31
C PHE A 45 12.56 -21.79 -6.37
N ALA A 46 12.30 -20.61 -5.81
CA ALA A 46 13.26 -19.52 -5.72
C ALA A 46 14.60 -19.93 -5.05
N PHE A 47 14.58 -20.77 -4.01
CA PHE A 47 15.80 -21.22 -3.33
C PHE A 47 16.56 -22.26 -4.17
N ALA A 48 15.85 -23.21 -4.77
CA ALA A 48 16.45 -24.16 -5.70
C ALA A 48 17.07 -23.44 -6.92
N PHE A 49 16.35 -22.47 -7.50
CA PHE A 49 16.83 -21.63 -8.59
C PHE A 49 18.06 -20.82 -8.17
N HIS A 50 18.07 -20.23 -6.98
CA HIS A 50 19.23 -19.53 -6.44
C HIS A 50 20.45 -20.46 -6.34
N SER A 51 20.30 -21.66 -5.77
CA SER A 51 21.41 -22.62 -5.67
C SER A 51 21.93 -23.07 -7.04
N CYS A 52 21.07 -23.23 -8.04
CA CYS A 52 21.47 -23.64 -9.38
C CYS A 52 22.09 -22.49 -10.21
N SER A 53 21.53 -21.27 -10.13
CA SER A 53 22.00 -20.11 -10.90
C SER A 53 23.44 -19.73 -10.58
N ALA A 54 23.90 -19.95 -9.34
CA ALA A 54 25.31 -19.76 -8.95
C ALA A 54 26.31 -20.56 -9.81
N THR A 55 25.86 -21.70 -10.34
CA THR A 55 26.69 -22.67 -11.08
C THR A 55 26.65 -22.47 -12.59
N LEU A 56 25.76 -21.62 -13.11
CA LEU A 56 25.55 -21.37 -14.53
C LEU A 56 26.22 -20.05 -14.95
N PRO A 57 27.27 -20.07 -15.80
CA PRO A 57 28.01 -18.86 -16.19
C PRO A 57 27.13 -17.76 -16.81
N ALA A 58 26.09 -18.13 -17.56
CA ALA A 58 25.17 -17.19 -18.21
C ALA A 58 24.20 -16.50 -17.24
N GLU A 59 24.03 -17.04 -16.03
CA GLU A 59 23.10 -16.55 -15.01
C GLU A 59 23.85 -15.92 -13.82
N ARG A 60 25.19 -15.83 -13.87
CA ARG A 60 26.01 -15.30 -12.78
C ARG A 60 25.73 -13.83 -12.47
N ASP A 61 25.58 -13.00 -13.49
CA ASP A 61 25.27 -11.57 -13.31
C ASP A 61 23.88 -11.38 -12.69
N LEU A 62 22.90 -12.15 -13.15
CA LEU A 62 21.55 -12.18 -12.57
C LEU A 62 21.57 -12.71 -11.13
N HIS A 63 22.39 -13.72 -10.85
CA HIS A 63 22.58 -14.26 -9.51
C HIS A 63 23.15 -13.19 -8.57
N GLU A 64 24.20 -12.46 -8.96
CA GLU A 64 24.78 -11.40 -8.13
C GLU A 64 23.78 -10.26 -7.84
N GLU A 65 22.97 -9.86 -8.82
CA GLU A 65 21.90 -8.87 -8.63
C GLU A 65 20.78 -9.34 -7.67
N ILE A 66 20.43 -10.63 -7.71
CA ILE A 66 19.40 -11.21 -6.83
C ILE A 66 19.91 -11.37 -5.38
N CYS A 67 21.19 -11.68 -5.20
CA CYS A 67 21.74 -12.14 -3.92
C CYS A 67 22.19 -11.03 -2.98
N HIS A 68 22.52 -9.86 -3.51
CA HIS A 68 22.92 -8.73 -2.69
C HIS A 68 21.84 -7.67 -2.69
N ALA A 69 21.26 -7.42 -1.50
CA ALA A 69 20.72 -6.10 -1.22
C ALA A 69 21.91 -5.12 -1.23
N GLY A 70 22.30 -4.67 -2.43
CA GLY A 70 23.46 -3.82 -2.61
C GLY A 70 23.31 -2.51 -1.84
N GLU A 71 24.37 -1.70 -1.79
CA GLU A 71 24.30 -0.36 -1.16
C GLU A 71 23.15 0.48 -1.73
N HIS A 72 22.78 0.25 -2.99
CA HIS A 72 21.62 0.84 -3.66
C HIS A 72 20.25 0.49 -3.02
N VAL A 73 20.15 -0.58 -2.22
CA VAL A 73 18.96 -0.93 -1.41
C VAL A 73 19.06 -0.29 -0.02
N ARG A 74 20.24 -0.35 0.61
CA ARG A 74 20.49 0.18 1.97
C ARG A 74 20.45 1.71 2.03
N GLY A 75 20.95 2.38 1.00
CA GLY A 75 20.91 3.84 0.85
C GLY A 75 19.61 4.36 0.24
N ARG A 76 18.72 3.48 -0.24
CA ARG A 76 17.53 3.87 -1.01
C ARG A 76 16.57 4.74 -0.23
N PHE A 77 16.31 4.39 1.03
CA PHE A 77 15.39 5.16 1.86
C PHE A 77 15.89 6.61 2.01
N LYS A 78 17.15 6.79 2.39
CA LYS A 78 17.78 8.12 2.52
C LYS A 78 17.84 8.85 1.18
N GLY A 79 18.20 8.16 0.11
CA GLY A 79 18.23 8.72 -1.25
C GLY A 79 16.85 9.18 -1.72
N GLU A 80 15.80 8.42 -1.43
CA GLU A 80 14.42 8.77 -1.78
C GLU A 80 13.90 9.94 -0.93
N VAL A 81 14.22 9.96 0.38
CA VAL A 81 13.94 11.09 1.27
C VAL A 81 14.62 12.37 0.76
N GLN A 82 15.89 12.29 0.36
CA GLN A 82 16.63 13.41 -0.24
C GLN A 82 16.02 13.84 -1.58
N ARG A 83 15.66 12.89 -2.46
CA ARG A 83 15.03 13.16 -3.75
C ARG A 83 13.70 13.90 -3.57
N MET A 84 12.89 13.50 -2.59
CA MET A 84 11.63 14.19 -2.24
C MET A 84 11.83 15.55 -1.56
N GLY A 85 13.08 15.98 -1.38
CA GLY A 85 13.43 17.32 -0.90
C GLY A 85 13.34 17.50 0.61
N PHE A 86 13.31 16.41 1.39
CA PHE A 86 13.43 16.51 2.86
C PHE A 86 14.88 16.88 3.21
N SER A 87 15.09 18.07 3.77
CA SER A 87 16.43 18.62 4.06
C SER A 87 16.87 18.35 5.51
N ASN A 88 18.18 18.46 5.78
CA ASN A 88 18.78 18.22 7.11
C ASN A 88 18.35 19.23 8.20
N HIS A 89 17.69 20.33 7.82
CA HIS A 89 17.13 21.33 8.74
C HIS A 89 15.60 21.43 8.63
N SER A 90 14.96 20.40 8.08
CA SER A 90 13.51 20.38 7.87
C SER A 90 12.71 20.15 9.16
N ALA A 91 11.40 20.34 9.06
CA ALA A 91 10.44 19.95 10.09
C ALA A 91 10.31 18.41 10.24
N TRP A 92 11.14 17.63 9.56
CA TRP A 92 11.07 16.18 9.45
C TRP A 92 12.38 15.53 9.93
N ARG A 93 12.28 14.33 10.49
CA ARG A 93 13.41 13.48 10.85
C ARG A 93 13.19 12.05 10.40
N ILE A 94 14.29 11.36 10.12
CA ILE A 94 14.31 9.90 9.99
C ILE A 94 14.45 9.33 11.41
N SER A 95 13.48 8.53 11.82
CA SER A 95 13.52 7.74 13.05
C SER A 95 14.03 6.33 12.75
N ASP A 96 14.98 5.87 13.54
CA ASP A 96 15.48 4.48 13.53
C ASP A 96 14.77 3.61 14.58
N ILE A 97 13.64 4.06 15.13
CA ILE A 97 12.86 3.32 16.15
C ILE A 97 12.45 1.92 15.69
N ASN A 98 12.28 1.71 14.38
CA ASN A 98 11.90 0.44 13.80
C ASN A 98 13.10 -0.38 13.29
N ASN A 99 14.33 -0.03 13.67
CA ASN A 99 15.52 -0.79 13.32
C ASN A 99 15.40 -2.25 13.79
N ASN A 100 15.76 -3.22 12.93
CA ASN A 100 15.48 -4.64 13.13
C ASN A 100 13.99 -4.97 13.33
N PHE A 101 13.10 -4.15 12.77
CA PHE A 101 11.65 -4.34 12.78
C PHE A 101 11.02 -4.45 14.18
N ARG A 102 11.65 -3.85 15.20
CA ARG A 102 11.28 -3.99 16.61
C ARG A 102 9.94 -3.33 16.95
N LEU A 103 9.62 -2.20 16.35
CA LEU A 103 8.37 -1.49 16.58
C LEU A 103 7.22 -2.13 15.80
N CYS A 104 7.42 -2.35 14.51
CA CYS A 104 6.42 -2.87 13.58
C CYS A 104 7.10 -3.78 12.55
N ALA A 105 6.81 -5.09 12.65
CA ALA A 105 7.35 -6.15 11.79
C ALA A 105 7.03 -5.99 10.29
N THR A 106 6.10 -5.10 9.95
CA THR A 106 5.55 -4.93 8.59
C THR A 106 5.79 -3.54 8.01
N TYR A 107 6.56 -2.70 8.70
CA TYR A 107 7.06 -1.40 8.25
C TYR A 107 8.55 -1.49 7.91
N PRO A 108 9.10 -0.54 7.12
CA PRO A 108 10.54 -0.46 6.90
C PRO A 108 11.27 -0.12 8.21
N GLU A 109 12.58 -0.38 8.25
CA GLU A 109 13.39 -0.13 9.45
C GLU A 109 13.48 1.35 9.83
N GLN A 110 13.36 2.24 8.85
CA GLN A 110 13.44 3.69 9.02
C GLN A 110 12.09 4.34 8.72
N LEU A 111 11.67 5.30 9.55
CA LEU A 111 10.38 5.98 9.44
C LEU A 111 10.56 7.49 9.36
N LEU A 112 9.82 8.15 8.46
CA LEU A 112 9.86 9.61 8.33
C LEU A 112 8.72 10.24 9.12
N VAL A 113 9.07 11.07 10.12
CA VAL A 113 8.15 11.67 11.10
C VAL A 113 8.54 13.13 11.39
N PRO A 114 7.68 13.94 12.02
CA PRO A 114 8.04 15.30 12.43
C PRO A 114 9.22 15.32 13.41
N SER A 115 10.11 16.31 13.29
CA SER A 115 11.39 16.34 14.00
C SER A 115 11.29 16.46 15.53
N TRP A 116 10.19 17.04 16.03
CA TRP A 116 9.94 17.20 17.47
C TRP A 116 9.14 16.06 18.10
N VAL A 117 8.57 15.14 17.32
CA VAL A 117 7.92 13.96 17.88
C VAL A 117 9.00 12.98 18.28
N THR A 118 9.00 12.56 19.54
CA THR A 118 10.02 11.67 20.13
C THR A 118 9.73 10.20 19.82
N ASP A 119 10.76 9.36 19.85
CA ASP A 119 10.57 7.91 19.67
C ASP A 119 9.70 7.31 20.79
N LYS A 120 9.71 7.90 22.00
CA LYS A 120 8.83 7.46 23.10
C LYS A 120 7.34 7.68 22.77
N GLU A 121 6.99 8.82 22.18
CA GLU A 121 5.64 9.06 21.68
C GLU A 121 5.29 8.05 20.58
N LEU A 122 6.21 7.75 19.66
CA LEU A 122 5.97 6.77 18.59
C LEU A 122 5.69 5.35 19.14
N GLU A 123 6.35 4.93 20.23
CA GLU A 123 6.03 3.67 20.93
C GLU A 123 4.58 3.65 21.44
N ASN A 124 4.14 4.76 22.05
CA ASN A 124 2.79 4.88 22.57
C ASN A 124 1.77 4.90 21.44
N VAL A 125 2.05 5.59 20.32
CA VAL A 125 1.22 5.57 19.11
C VAL A 125 1.13 4.17 18.53
N ALA A 126 2.25 3.43 18.49
CA ALA A 126 2.27 2.06 17.99
C ALA A 126 1.34 1.13 18.78
N SER A 127 1.16 1.38 20.09
CA SER A 127 0.21 0.62 20.91
C SER A 127 -1.27 0.92 20.57
N PHE A 128 -1.54 2.02 19.89
CA PHE A 128 -2.88 2.48 19.53
C PHE A 128 -3.22 2.29 18.05
N ARG A 129 -2.24 2.02 17.19
CA ARG A 129 -2.45 1.83 15.75
C ARG A 129 -2.42 0.35 15.42
N SER A 130 -3.40 -0.11 14.66
CA SER A 130 -3.52 -1.52 14.29
C SER A 130 -2.24 -2.04 13.64
N TRP A 131 -1.76 -3.20 14.10
CA TRP A 131 -0.49 -3.80 13.71
C TRP A 131 0.75 -2.93 13.98
N LYS A 132 0.65 -1.95 14.88
CA LYS A 132 1.71 -0.98 15.19
C LYS A 132 2.13 -0.12 13.99
N ARG A 133 1.27 -0.01 12.98
CA ARG A 133 1.51 0.75 11.74
C ARG A 133 1.17 2.22 11.96
N ILE A 134 2.08 2.93 12.61
CA ILE A 134 1.93 4.35 12.97
C ILE A 134 1.81 5.26 11.74
N PRO A 135 1.23 6.47 11.86
CA PRO A 135 1.32 7.53 10.86
C PRO A 135 2.78 7.83 10.50
N ALA A 136 3.18 7.49 9.27
CA ALA A 136 4.49 7.76 8.72
C ALA A 136 4.37 8.40 7.33
N VAL A 137 5.24 9.37 7.03
CA VAL A 137 5.25 10.07 5.74
C VAL A 137 5.99 9.24 4.69
N VAL A 138 5.41 9.13 3.49
CA VAL A 138 5.91 8.28 2.40
C VAL A 138 6.03 9.01 1.06
N TYR A 139 5.62 10.27 1.01
CA TYR A 139 5.76 11.16 -0.14
C TYR A 139 5.70 12.63 0.27
N ARG A 140 6.47 13.48 -0.40
CA ARG A 140 6.35 14.94 -0.37
C ARG A 140 6.27 15.48 -1.79
N HIS A 141 5.31 16.37 -2.01
CA HIS A 141 5.18 17.10 -3.26
C HIS A 141 6.13 18.30 -3.25
N GLN A 142 7.13 18.29 -4.13
CA GLN A 142 8.25 19.24 -4.07
C GLN A 142 7.81 20.71 -4.29
N SER A 143 6.75 20.95 -5.07
CA SER A 143 6.26 22.31 -5.38
C SER A 143 5.23 22.86 -4.39
N THR A 144 4.60 22.02 -3.56
CA THR A 144 3.62 22.46 -2.56
C THR A 144 4.06 22.23 -1.12
N GLY A 145 5.03 21.34 -0.89
CA GLY A 145 5.45 20.89 0.45
C GLY A 145 4.44 19.96 1.14
N ALA A 146 3.26 19.76 0.57
CA ALA A 146 2.25 18.84 1.09
C ALA A 146 2.74 17.39 1.02
N VAL A 147 2.35 16.60 2.01
CA VAL A 147 2.80 15.21 2.17
C VAL A 147 1.66 14.21 2.08
N ILE A 148 2.02 12.98 1.73
CA ILE A 148 1.16 11.81 1.89
C ILE A 148 1.78 10.95 3.00
N GLY A 149 1.02 10.75 4.07
CA GLY A 149 1.29 9.77 5.10
C GLY A 149 0.40 8.54 4.97
N ARG A 150 0.80 7.46 5.64
CA ARG A 150 0.02 6.22 5.75
C ARG A 150 0.03 5.65 7.16
N CYS A 151 -0.99 4.88 7.50
CA CYS A 151 -1.06 4.13 8.76
C CYS A 151 -2.05 2.95 8.71
N GLY A 152 -2.10 2.18 9.80
CA GLY A 152 -3.25 1.37 10.17
C GLY A 152 -4.34 2.21 10.87
N GLN A 153 -5.54 1.65 11.01
CA GLN A 153 -6.62 2.31 11.77
C GLN A 153 -6.24 2.52 13.24
N PRO A 154 -6.82 3.53 13.91
CA PRO A 154 -6.72 3.66 15.36
C PRO A 154 -7.55 2.57 16.07
N GLU A 155 -7.06 2.09 17.21
CA GLU A 155 -7.70 1.07 18.07
C GLU A 155 -8.60 1.73 19.13
N VAL A 156 -9.54 2.55 18.65
CA VAL A 156 -10.52 3.28 19.47
C VAL A 156 -11.41 2.30 20.24
N SER A 157 -11.70 1.12 19.67
CA SER A 157 -12.61 0.13 20.22
C SER A 157 -14.02 0.69 20.49
N TRP A 158 -14.90 -0.14 21.02
CA TRP A 158 -16.26 0.27 21.39
C TRP A 158 -16.26 1.27 22.56
N TRP A 159 -15.25 1.19 23.43
CA TRP A 159 -15.05 2.08 24.58
C TRP A 159 -14.70 3.53 24.23
N GLY A 160 -14.29 3.82 23.00
CA GLY A 160 -13.91 5.18 22.63
C GLY A 160 -12.54 5.58 23.18
N TRP A 161 -11.59 4.64 23.24
CA TRP A 161 -10.22 4.89 23.64
C TRP A 161 -9.58 5.96 22.79
N ARG A 162 -8.70 6.72 23.44
CA ARG A 162 -7.96 7.84 22.86
C ARG A 162 -6.49 7.68 23.19
N ASN A 163 -5.66 8.30 22.35
CA ASN A 163 -4.23 8.34 22.57
C ASN A 163 -3.73 9.75 22.25
N ALA A 164 -3.29 10.47 23.28
CA ALA A 164 -2.84 11.86 23.13
C ALA A 164 -1.60 11.98 22.25
N ASP A 165 -0.72 10.98 22.24
CA ASP A 165 0.47 10.96 21.38
C ASP A 165 0.09 10.72 19.90
N ASP A 166 -0.98 9.96 19.63
CA ASP A 166 -1.51 9.79 18.26
C ASP A 166 -2.18 11.08 17.76
N GLU A 167 -3.01 11.71 18.61
CA GLU A 167 -3.59 13.03 18.35
C GLU A 167 -2.48 14.06 18.07
N HIS A 168 -1.42 14.07 18.89
CA HIS A 168 -0.25 14.94 18.72
C HIS A 168 0.57 14.64 17.46
N LEU A 169 0.83 13.37 17.13
CA LEU A 169 1.58 12.98 15.93
C LEU A 169 0.83 13.39 14.65
N VAL A 170 -0.48 13.11 14.57
CA VAL A 170 -1.29 13.49 13.40
C VAL A 170 -1.31 15.01 13.22
N GLN A 171 -1.48 15.76 14.31
CA GLN A 171 -1.40 17.22 14.28
C GLN A 171 0.01 17.72 13.89
N SER A 172 1.05 17.04 14.35
CA SER A 172 2.45 17.39 14.07
C SER A 172 2.80 17.20 12.59
N ILE A 173 2.23 16.20 11.91
CA ILE A 173 2.38 16.03 10.45
C ILE A 173 1.85 17.26 9.71
N ALA A 174 0.65 17.74 10.09
CA ALA A 174 0.07 18.94 9.49
C ALA A 174 0.93 20.19 9.75
N LYS A 175 1.38 20.36 11.00
CA LYS A 175 2.26 21.46 11.39
C LYS A 175 3.60 21.43 10.65
N ALA A 176 4.21 20.26 10.46
CA ALA A 176 5.46 20.11 9.74
C ALA A 176 5.34 20.57 8.27
N CYS A 177 4.24 20.28 7.58
CA CYS A 177 3.98 20.82 6.25
C CYS A 177 3.93 22.34 6.20
N THR A 178 3.38 22.99 7.24
CA THR A 178 3.32 24.46 7.31
C THR A 178 4.68 25.10 7.60
N MET A 179 5.54 24.41 8.34
CA MET A 179 6.87 24.90 8.73
C MET A 179 7.95 24.65 7.67
N ASP A 180 7.76 23.65 6.81
CA ASP A 180 8.68 23.30 5.72
C ASP A 180 7.95 23.37 4.36
N PRO A 181 7.62 24.59 3.88
CA PRO A 181 6.96 24.78 2.60
C PRO A 181 7.88 24.36 1.44
N ALA A 182 7.30 24.30 0.24
CA ALA A 182 7.95 23.86 -0.99
C ALA A 182 9.38 24.39 -1.18
N ALA A 183 10.27 23.51 -1.66
CA ALA A 183 11.65 23.87 -2.00
C ALA A 183 11.72 24.82 -3.22
N ILE A 184 10.71 24.77 -4.09
CA ILE A 184 10.57 25.65 -5.26
C ILE A 184 9.57 26.75 -4.91
N LYS A 185 10.06 27.98 -4.65
CA LYS A 185 9.18 29.14 -4.51
C LYS A 185 8.55 29.47 -5.87
N PRO A 186 7.22 29.54 -6.00
CA PRO A 186 6.60 30.04 -7.22
C PRO A 186 7.03 31.50 -7.47
N LEU A 187 7.15 31.88 -8.76
CA LEU A 187 7.49 33.24 -9.19
C LEU A 187 6.46 34.30 -8.76
N THR A 188 5.27 33.86 -8.36
CA THR A 188 4.18 34.69 -7.83
C THR A 188 3.72 34.09 -6.51
N GLU A 189 3.65 34.91 -5.45
CA GLU A 189 3.12 34.46 -4.17
C GLU A 189 1.62 34.16 -4.32
N PRO A 190 1.19 32.91 -4.09
CA PRO A 190 -0.23 32.59 -4.03
C PRO A 190 -0.84 33.31 -2.83
N PRO A 191 -2.11 33.76 -2.91
CA PRO A 191 -2.76 34.41 -1.78
C PRO A 191 -2.66 33.54 -0.53
N MET A 192 -2.41 34.16 0.63
CA MET A 192 -2.35 33.50 1.94
C MET A 192 -3.63 32.69 2.16
N THR A 193 -3.54 31.39 1.86
CA THR A 193 -4.63 30.46 2.10
C THR A 193 -4.54 30.03 3.57
N PRO A 194 -5.68 29.93 4.29
CA PRO A 194 -5.68 29.40 5.64
C PRO A 194 -4.99 28.04 5.67
N SER A 195 -4.26 27.75 6.77
CA SER A 195 -3.69 26.42 7.02
C SER A 195 -4.77 25.36 6.80
N GLN A 196 -4.56 24.52 5.79
CA GLN A 196 -5.54 23.51 5.42
C GLN A 196 -5.51 22.37 6.44
N LYS A 197 -6.67 21.96 6.93
CA LYS A 197 -6.81 20.78 7.82
C LYS A 197 -6.15 19.58 7.17
N LEU A 198 -5.55 18.66 7.94
CA LEU A 198 -5.09 17.39 7.38
C LEU A 198 -6.30 16.57 6.88
N LEU A 199 -6.20 15.96 5.70
CA LEU A 199 -7.22 15.04 5.20
C LEU A 199 -6.88 13.62 5.65
N ILE A 200 -7.73 13.01 6.46
CA ILE A 200 -7.67 11.58 6.78
C ILE A 200 -8.56 10.85 5.78
N LEU A 201 -7.96 10.08 4.88
CA LEU A 201 -8.67 9.29 3.88
C LEU A 201 -8.76 7.84 4.36
N ASP A 202 -9.91 7.47 4.92
CA ASP A 202 -10.22 6.08 5.24
C ASP A 202 -10.76 5.38 3.99
N ALA A 203 -10.03 4.38 3.49
CA ALA A 203 -10.42 3.65 2.29
C ALA A 203 -11.76 2.91 2.46
N ARG A 204 -12.21 2.65 3.69
CA ARG A 204 -13.42 1.88 3.98
C ARG A 204 -14.69 2.72 3.80
N SER A 205 -15.85 2.06 3.85
CA SER A 205 -17.10 2.76 4.13
C SER A 205 -17.18 3.11 5.61
N TYR A 206 -17.93 4.15 5.96
CA TYR A 206 -18.24 4.48 7.35
C TYR A 206 -18.81 3.28 8.11
N ALA A 207 -19.76 2.56 7.52
CA ALA A 207 -20.34 1.34 8.12
C ALA A 207 -19.29 0.26 8.41
N ALA A 208 -18.31 0.06 7.50
CA ALA A 208 -17.22 -0.87 7.74
C ALA A 208 -16.26 -0.37 8.82
N ALA A 209 -16.00 0.94 8.93
CA ALA A 209 -15.20 1.52 10.00
C ALA A 209 -15.87 1.32 11.37
N VAL A 210 -17.18 1.58 11.47
CA VAL A 210 -17.99 1.29 12.67
C VAL A 210 -17.97 -0.20 13.01
N ALA A 211 -18.09 -1.10 12.02
CA ALA A 211 -17.99 -2.54 12.26
C ALA A 211 -16.60 -2.96 12.77
N ASN A 212 -15.52 -2.28 12.35
CA ASN A 212 -14.18 -2.51 12.89
C ASN A 212 -14.05 -1.98 14.32
N ARG A 213 -14.77 -0.91 14.68
CA ARG A 213 -14.81 -0.40 16.06
C ARG A 213 -15.27 -1.46 17.06
N ALA A 214 -16.28 -2.25 16.69
CA ALA A 214 -16.73 -3.39 17.49
C ALA A 214 -15.68 -4.51 17.66
N LYS A 215 -14.65 -4.53 16.80
CA LYS A 215 -13.53 -5.49 16.83
C LYS A 215 -12.25 -4.91 17.42
N GLY A 216 -12.33 -3.77 18.11
CA GLY A 216 -11.17 -3.10 18.72
C GLY A 216 -10.53 -2.02 17.83
N GLY A 217 -10.86 -1.95 16.54
CA GLY A 217 -10.40 -0.88 15.64
C GLY A 217 -11.20 0.41 15.76
N GLY A 218 -11.36 1.14 14.67
CA GLY A 218 -12.16 2.38 14.66
C GLY A 218 -11.76 3.34 13.56
N CYS A 219 -12.11 4.60 13.76
CA CYS A 219 -11.71 5.75 12.94
C CYS A 219 -11.55 6.96 13.86
N GLU A 220 -10.79 7.95 13.39
CA GLU A 220 -10.53 9.20 14.06
C GLU A 220 -11.84 9.99 14.27
N CYS A 221 -12.00 10.58 15.46
CA CYS A 221 -13.18 11.36 15.84
C CYS A 221 -12.86 12.86 15.66
N PRO A 222 -13.59 13.62 14.82
CA PRO A 222 -13.27 15.03 14.55
C PRO A 222 -13.11 15.92 15.79
N GLU A 223 -13.80 15.61 16.89
CA GLU A 223 -13.72 16.29 18.17
C GLU A 223 -12.33 16.15 18.84
N TYR A 224 -11.65 15.02 18.63
CA TYR A 224 -10.31 14.75 19.17
C TYR A 224 -9.18 15.04 18.16
N TYR A 225 -9.54 15.15 16.87
CA TYR A 225 -8.64 15.51 15.79
C TYR A 225 -9.11 16.82 15.12
N PRO A 226 -9.15 17.96 15.83
CA PRO A 226 -9.85 19.18 15.39
C PRO A 226 -9.28 19.81 14.10
N ASN A 227 -7.99 19.56 13.84
CA ASN A 227 -7.28 20.01 12.64
C ASN A 227 -7.29 18.96 11.51
N CYS A 228 -8.18 17.98 11.59
CA CYS A 228 -8.35 16.95 10.57
C CYS A 228 -9.78 16.96 10.00
N GLU A 229 -9.92 16.39 8.81
CA GLU A 229 -11.20 16.02 8.22
C GLU A 229 -11.12 14.55 7.81
N VAL A 230 -12.12 13.76 8.14
CA VAL A 230 -12.16 12.33 7.82
C VAL A 230 -13.08 12.11 6.63
N MET A 231 -12.58 11.44 5.59
CA MET A 231 -13.35 11.08 4.40
C MET A 231 -13.31 9.57 4.17
N PHE A 232 -14.49 8.98 3.96
CA PHE A 232 -14.66 7.54 3.74
C PHE A 232 -14.87 7.22 2.25
N MET A 233 -14.03 6.36 1.69
CA MET A 233 -14.07 6.03 0.25
C MET A 233 -15.03 4.91 -0.12
N GLY A 234 -15.47 4.09 0.83
CA GLY A 234 -16.40 2.99 0.53
C GLY A 234 -15.79 1.83 -0.26
N MET A 235 -14.47 1.65 -0.22
CA MET A 235 -13.81 0.59 -0.98
C MET A 235 -14.03 -0.79 -0.38
N ALA A 236 -14.33 -1.73 -1.27
CA ALA A 236 -14.50 -3.15 -1.01
C ALA A 236 -13.28 -3.77 -0.30
N ASN A 237 -13.52 -4.75 0.58
CA ASN A 237 -12.46 -5.50 1.24
C ASN A 237 -11.89 -6.61 0.32
N ILE A 238 -10.82 -7.28 0.76
CA ILE A 238 -10.14 -8.33 -0.01
C ILE A 238 -11.06 -9.50 -0.42
N HIS A 239 -12.10 -9.81 0.36
CA HIS A 239 -13.03 -10.90 0.03
C HIS A 239 -13.95 -10.51 -1.13
N SER A 240 -14.44 -9.28 -1.13
CA SER A 240 -15.23 -8.71 -2.22
C SER A 240 -14.39 -8.59 -3.51
N ILE A 241 -13.14 -8.11 -3.42
CA ILE A 241 -12.23 -8.04 -4.58
C ILE A 241 -11.95 -9.44 -5.14
N ARG A 242 -11.68 -10.44 -4.27
CA ARG A 242 -11.45 -11.83 -4.68
C ARG A 242 -12.67 -12.41 -5.40
N ARG A 243 -13.88 -12.18 -4.87
CA ARG A 243 -15.14 -12.62 -5.51
C ARG A 243 -15.34 -11.94 -6.87
N SER A 244 -15.15 -10.62 -6.93
CA SER A 244 -15.26 -9.86 -8.18
C SER A 244 -14.32 -10.39 -9.26
N PHE A 245 -13.06 -10.67 -8.91
CA PHE A 245 -12.09 -11.26 -9.82
C PHE A 245 -12.48 -12.68 -10.28
N GLN A 246 -13.01 -13.50 -9.38
CA GLN A 246 -13.51 -14.85 -9.72
C GLN A 246 -14.67 -14.77 -10.73
N CYS A 247 -15.61 -13.84 -10.53
CA CYS A 247 -16.71 -13.59 -11.46
C CYS A 247 -16.18 -13.12 -12.82
N LEU A 248 -15.23 -12.17 -12.85
CA LEU A 248 -14.61 -11.70 -14.09
C LEU A 248 -13.92 -12.85 -14.84
N ARG A 249 -13.12 -13.66 -14.14
CA ARG A 249 -12.42 -14.80 -14.75
C ARG A 249 -13.42 -15.81 -15.32
N ALA A 250 -14.50 -16.10 -14.59
CA ALA A 250 -15.54 -17.01 -15.06
C ALA A 250 -16.24 -16.46 -16.31
N LEU A 251 -16.50 -15.15 -16.38
CA LEU A 251 -17.07 -14.49 -17.55
C LEU A 251 -16.12 -14.58 -18.75
N CYS A 252 -14.83 -14.26 -18.58
CA CYS A 252 -13.84 -14.33 -19.65
C CYS A 252 -13.56 -15.76 -20.16
N ALA A 253 -13.86 -16.79 -19.38
CA ALA A 253 -13.66 -18.18 -19.77
C ALA A 253 -14.86 -18.80 -20.52
N GLN A 254 -16.00 -18.11 -20.57
CA GLN A 254 -17.20 -18.56 -21.27
C GLN A 254 -17.14 -18.21 -22.76
N VAL A 255 -17.97 -18.89 -23.56
CA VAL A 255 -18.20 -18.49 -24.96
C VAL A 255 -18.79 -17.08 -24.94
N PRO A 256 -18.25 -16.10 -25.70
CA PRO A 256 -18.77 -14.75 -25.70
C PRO A 256 -20.25 -14.71 -26.08
N ASP A 257 -21.06 -14.05 -25.26
CA ASP A 257 -22.43 -13.65 -25.58
C ASP A 257 -22.44 -12.13 -25.77
N PRO A 258 -22.31 -11.62 -27.01
CA PRO A 258 -22.19 -10.20 -27.27
C PRO A 258 -23.37 -9.37 -26.77
N ALA A 259 -24.58 -9.95 -26.74
CA ALA A 259 -25.80 -9.23 -26.35
C ALA A 259 -25.81 -8.92 -24.84
N ASN A 260 -25.32 -9.85 -24.01
CA ASN A 260 -25.34 -9.72 -22.56
C ASN A 260 -23.97 -9.39 -21.94
N TRP A 261 -22.90 -9.35 -22.75
CA TRP A 261 -21.52 -9.20 -22.27
C TRP A 261 -21.32 -8.01 -21.32
N LEU A 262 -21.82 -6.83 -21.67
CA LEU A 262 -21.64 -5.62 -20.87
C LEU A 262 -22.38 -5.70 -19.53
N SER A 263 -23.60 -6.25 -19.52
CA SER A 263 -24.37 -6.45 -18.28
C SER A 263 -23.70 -7.51 -17.38
N ALA A 264 -23.23 -8.61 -17.97
CA ALA A 264 -22.48 -9.63 -17.25
C ALA A 264 -21.18 -9.07 -16.66
N LEU A 265 -20.45 -8.24 -17.43
CA LEU A 265 -19.24 -7.56 -16.99
C LEU A 265 -19.53 -6.60 -15.83
N GLU A 266 -20.60 -5.80 -15.92
CA GLU A 266 -21.05 -4.94 -14.82
C GLU A 266 -21.40 -5.76 -13.57
N GLY A 267 -22.02 -6.92 -13.74
CA GLY A 267 -22.34 -7.87 -12.68
C GLY A 267 -21.10 -8.36 -11.90
N THR A 268 -19.92 -8.37 -12.52
CA THR A 268 -18.65 -8.71 -11.83
C THR A 268 -18.21 -7.64 -10.84
N LYS A 269 -18.66 -6.39 -11.02
CA LYS A 269 -18.24 -5.20 -10.26
C LYS A 269 -16.75 -4.85 -10.38
N TRP A 270 -15.99 -5.53 -11.23
CA TRP A 270 -14.54 -5.35 -11.34
C TRP A 270 -14.17 -3.92 -11.75
N LEU A 271 -14.79 -3.41 -12.82
CA LEU A 271 -14.55 -2.04 -13.30
C LEU A 271 -15.03 -0.98 -12.29
N GLN A 272 -16.07 -1.27 -11.51
CA GLN A 272 -16.53 -0.39 -10.44
C GLN A 272 -15.48 -0.29 -9.32
N HIS A 273 -14.86 -1.41 -8.92
CA HIS A 273 -13.78 -1.41 -7.94
C HIS A 273 -12.54 -0.66 -8.44
N LEU A 274 -12.16 -0.84 -9.70
CA LEU A 274 -11.07 -0.08 -10.32
C LEU A 274 -11.36 1.42 -10.38
N SER A 275 -12.57 1.80 -10.82
CA SER A 275 -13.01 3.19 -10.86
C SER A 275 -12.93 3.85 -9.50
N LEU A 276 -13.38 3.17 -8.43
CA LEU A 276 -13.34 3.71 -7.07
C LEU A 276 -11.90 3.85 -6.54
N LEU A 277 -11.01 2.91 -6.86
CA LEU A 277 -9.59 3.00 -6.52
C LEU A 277 -8.94 4.21 -7.20
N LEU A 278 -9.19 4.41 -8.49
CA LEU A 278 -8.70 5.57 -9.25
C LEU A 278 -9.27 6.89 -8.68
N LYS A 279 -10.57 6.92 -8.33
CA LYS A 279 -11.21 8.07 -7.68
C LYS A 279 -10.55 8.41 -6.33
N ALA A 280 -10.29 7.41 -5.48
CA ALA A 280 -9.62 7.60 -4.20
C ALA A 280 -8.22 8.20 -4.40
N SER A 281 -7.46 7.68 -5.37
CA SER A 281 -6.14 8.19 -5.69
C SER A 281 -6.19 9.63 -6.22
N LEU A 282 -7.12 9.95 -7.12
CA LEU A 282 -7.29 11.30 -7.66
C LEU A 282 -7.68 12.32 -6.58
N LEU A 283 -8.42 11.92 -5.55
CA LEU A 283 -8.70 12.78 -4.40
C LEU A 283 -7.42 13.12 -3.63
N VAL A 284 -6.53 12.14 -3.40
CA VAL A 284 -5.22 12.39 -2.78
C VAL A 284 -4.37 13.33 -3.65
N VAL A 285 -4.35 13.12 -4.97
CA VAL A 285 -3.63 13.97 -5.92
C VAL A 285 -4.11 15.42 -5.83
N ASN A 286 -5.42 15.66 -5.94
CA ASN A 286 -5.99 17.00 -5.87
C ASN A 286 -5.73 17.67 -4.52
N ALA A 287 -5.84 16.93 -3.42
CA ALA A 287 -5.57 17.45 -2.09
C ALA A 287 -4.11 17.95 -1.99
N VAL A 288 -3.14 17.17 -2.47
CA VAL A 288 -1.72 17.47 -2.34
C VAL A 288 -1.23 18.54 -3.33
N ASP A 289 -1.65 18.45 -4.60
CA ASP A 289 -1.17 19.31 -5.69
C ASP A 289 -1.92 20.64 -5.76
N ARG A 290 -3.26 20.59 -5.78
CA ARG A 290 -4.09 21.79 -5.94
C ARG A 290 -4.38 22.46 -4.60
N ASP A 291 -4.80 21.67 -3.62
CA ASP A 291 -5.28 22.20 -2.34
C ASP A 291 -4.14 22.37 -1.32
N ARG A 292 -2.91 21.92 -1.65
CA ARG A 292 -1.70 21.96 -0.80
C ARG A 292 -1.92 21.40 0.61
N ARG A 293 -2.74 20.37 0.67
CA ARG A 293 -3.27 19.78 1.88
C ARG A 293 -2.55 18.48 2.20
N PRO A 294 -2.00 18.29 3.41
CA PRO A 294 -1.43 17.01 3.80
C PRO A 294 -2.53 15.95 3.92
N VAL A 295 -2.20 14.72 3.51
CA VAL A 295 -3.14 13.60 3.50
C VAL A 295 -2.57 12.43 4.29
N LEU A 296 -3.36 11.85 5.20
CA LEU A 296 -3.08 10.58 5.86
C LEU A 296 -4.03 9.51 5.33
N VAL A 297 -3.50 8.50 4.65
CA VAL A 297 -4.30 7.42 4.06
C VAL A 297 -4.24 6.18 4.95
N HIS A 298 -5.39 5.62 5.32
CA HIS A 298 -5.44 4.30 5.97
C HIS A 298 -6.66 3.50 5.53
N CYS A 299 -6.73 2.26 6.01
CA CYS A 299 -7.92 1.42 5.89
C CYS A 299 -8.14 0.70 7.22
N SER A 300 -8.29 -0.63 7.24
CA SER A 300 -8.19 -1.41 8.49
C SER A 300 -6.71 -1.58 8.87
N ASP A 301 -6.00 -2.51 8.22
CA ASP A 301 -4.60 -2.83 8.56
C ASP A 301 -3.58 -1.93 7.84
N GLY A 302 -4.01 -1.11 6.88
CA GLY A 302 -3.10 -0.19 6.18
C GLY A 302 -2.13 -0.83 5.18
N TRP A 303 -2.33 -2.10 4.78
CA TRP A 303 -1.43 -2.83 3.86
C TRP A 303 -2.07 -3.32 2.54
N ASP A 304 -3.39 -3.15 2.34
CA ASP A 304 -4.08 -3.57 1.10
C ASP A 304 -4.47 -2.36 0.23
N ARG A 305 -5.55 -1.67 0.63
CA ARG A 305 -6.10 -0.51 -0.10
C ARG A 305 -5.21 0.71 0.02
N THR A 306 -4.63 0.92 1.20
CA THR A 306 -3.74 2.05 1.49
C THR A 306 -2.56 2.13 0.51
N PRO A 307 -1.72 1.07 0.34
CA PRO A 307 -0.64 1.15 -0.65
C PRO A 307 -1.13 1.28 -2.08
N GLN A 308 -2.30 0.75 -2.45
CA GLN A 308 -2.87 0.96 -3.79
C GLN A 308 -3.18 2.45 -4.04
N ILE A 309 -3.84 3.13 -3.09
CA ILE A 309 -4.15 4.56 -3.19
C ILE A 309 -2.86 5.39 -3.23
N VAL A 310 -1.94 5.14 -2.29
CA VAL A 310 -0.68 5.89 -2.18
C VAL A 310 0.18 5.70 -3.42
N ALA A 311 0.37 4.47 -3.90
CA ALA A 311 1.19 4.20 -5.08
C ALA A 311 0.62 4.84 -6.35
N LEU A 312 -0.70 4.78 -6.55
CA LEU A 312 -1.35 5.44 -7.69
C LEU A 312 -1.27 6.96 -7.59
N ALA A 313 -1.34 7.53 -6.37
CA ALA A 313 -1.22 8.97 -6.18
C ALA A 313 0.20 9.43 -6.50
N LYS A 314 1.20 8.69 -5.99
CA LYS A 314 2.63 8.88 -6.31
C LYS A 314 2.88 8.82 -7.81
N LEU A 315 2.36 7.80 -8.52
CA LEU A 315 2.47 7.67 -9.98
C LEU A 315 1.88 8.87 -10.73
N GLN A 316 0.77 9.43 -10.24
CA GLN A 316 0.13 10.60 -10.86
C GLN A 316 0.91 11.89 -10.57
N LEU A 317 1.39 12.09 -9.34
CA LEU A 317 2.04 13.32 -8.89
C LEU A 317 3.49 13.44 -9.38
N ASP A 318 4.25 12.34 -9.43
CA ASP A 318 5.70 12.40 -9.61
C ASP A 318 6.16 11.56 -10.82
N PRO A 319 6.67 12.20 -11.89
CA PRO A 319 7.18 11.51 -13.07
C PRO A 319 8.28 10.48 -12.77
N TYR A 320 9.04 10.66 -11.68
CA TYR A 320 10.09 9.71 -11.28
C TYR A 320 9.54 8.29 -11.12
N TYR A 321 8.34 8.12 -10.54
CA TYR A 321 7.74 6.80 -10.34
C TYR A 321 7.23 6.14 -11.63
N ARG A 322 7.23 6.86 -12.76
CA ARG A 322 6.87 6.32 -14.09
C ARG A 322 8.10 5.83 -14.86
N THR A 323 9.28 5.91 -14.26
CA THR A 323 10.53 5.42 -14.88
C THR A 323 10.69 3.91 -14.68
N MET A 324 11.40 3.25 -15.60
CA MET A 324 11.69 1.82 -15.52
C MET A 324 12.61 1.47 -14.34
N GLU A 325 13.44 2.41 -13.90
CA GLU A 325 14.32 2.27 -12.74
C GLU A 325 13.52 1.98 -11.47
N VAL A 326 12.39 2.67 -11.26
CA VAL A 326 11.48 2.41 -10.13
C VAL A 326 10.76 1.06 -10.28
N SER A 327 10.34 0.71 -11.50
CA SER A 327 9.58 -0.52 -11.77
C SER A 327 10.37 -1.80 -11.50
N ARG A 328 11.68 -1.79 -11.76
CA ARG A 328 12.59 -2.92 -11.45
C ARG A 328 12.84 -3.10 -9.96
N HIS A 329 12.55 -2.08 -9.14
CA HIS A 329 12.99 -1.98 -7.76
C HIS A 329 11.84 -1.74 -6.76
N ALA A 330 10.59 -1.96 -7.21
CA ALA A 330 9.35 -1.51 -6.58
C ALA A 330 9.04 -2.07 -5.16
N GLN A 331 9.83 -3.01 -4.63
CA GLN A 331 9.59 -3.63 -3.32
C GLN A 331 9.62 -2.66 -2.14
N THR A 332 10.22 -1.46 -2.29
CA THR A 332 10.34 -0.47 -1.19
C THR A 332 9.63 0.86 -1.45
N CYS A 333 9.25 1.20 -2.70
CA CYS A 333 8.56 2.46 -2.99
C CYS A 333 7.08 2.47 -2.54
N THR A 334 6.55 1.29 -2.19
CA THR A 334 5.17 1.04 -1.76
C THR A 334 5.00 0.79 -0.27
N VAL A 335 6.08 0.78 0.54
CA VAL A 335 6.00 0.58 1.99
C VAL A 335 6.18 1.89 2.71
#